data_AF-Q8EIX4-F1
#
_entry.id   AF-Q8EIX4-F1
#
_cell.length_a   1.000
_cell.length_b   1.000
_cell.length_c   1.000
_cell.angle_alpha   90.00
_cell.angle_beta   90.00
_cell.angle_gamma   90.00
#
_symmetry.space_group_name_H-M   'P 1'
#
loop_
_entity.id
_entity.type
_entity.pdbx_description
1 polymer ?
#
loop_
_entity_poly.entity_id
_entity_poly.type
_entity_poly.pdbx_seq_one_letter_code
_entity_poly.pdbx_strand_id
1 'polypeptide(L)' 'MASPLNQQSLGLLIKERRKSAALTQDVAAMLCGVTKKTLIRVEKGEDVYISTVFKILDGLGIDIVSAQTSDTETNGWY' A
#
# COMPACT_ATOMS: atom_id res chain seq x y z
N MET A 1 -17.50 -3.55 1.70
CA MET A 1 -17.29 -2.26 1.01
C MET A 1 -15.82 -2.18 0.66
N ALA A 2 -15.45 -1.87 -0.57
CA ALA A 2 -14.04 -1.66 -0.91
C ALA A 2 -13.54 -0.44 -0.13
N SER A 3 -12.50 -0.61 0.69
CA SER A 3 -11.89 0.51 1.38
C SER A 3 -11.31 1.48 0.34
N PRO A 4 -11.47 2.80 0.52
CA PRO A 4 -10.87 3.76 -0.39
C PRO A 4 -9.35 3.58 -0.40
N LEU A 5 -8.73 3.81 -1.56
CA LEU A 5 -7.28 3.78 -1.70
C LEU A 5 -6.69 5.04 -1.05
N ASN A 6 -6.10 4.89 0.14
CA ASN A 6 -5.46 5.96 0.89
C ASN A 6 -4.31 5.41 1.75
N GLN A 7 -3.61 6.29 2.45
CA GLN A 7 -2.43 5.91 3.25
C GLN A 7 -2.79 4.93 4.37
N GLN A 8 -3.96 5.08 4.99
CA GLN A 8 -4.39 4.20 6.08
C GLN A 8 -4.74 2.80 5.57
N SER A 9 -5.46 2.69 4.45
CA SER A 9 -5.80 1.40 3.85
C SER A 9 -4.56 0.67 3.32
N LEU A 10 -3.62 1.39 2.69
CA LEU A 10 -2.33 0.82 2.27
C LEU A 10 -1.47 0.38 3.46
N GLY A 11 -1.39 1.19 4.52
CA GLY A 11 -0.66 0.84 5.74
C GLY A 11 -1.20 -0.41 6.42
N LEU A 12 -2.53 -0.56 6.47
CA LEU A 12 -3.18 -1.76 6.99
C LEU A 12 -2.90 -2.99 6.12
N LEU A 13 -3.00 -2.88 4.80
CA LEU A 13 -2.68 -3.96 3.86
C LEU A 13 -1.24 -4.47 4.04
N ILE A 14 -0.28 -3.54 4.12
CA ILE A 14 1.15 -3.86 4.35
C ILE A 14 1.32 -4.60 5.69
N LYS A 15 0.66 -4.10 6.75
CA LYS A 15 0.72 -4.70 8.09
C LYS A 15 0.13 -6.11 8.11
N GLU A 16 -0.99 -6.33 7.44
CA GLU A 16 -1.65 -7.62 7.32
C GLU A 16 -0.79 -8.62 6.55
N ARG A 17 -0.22 -8.21 5.42
CA ARG A 17 0.71 -9.05 4.65
C ARG A 17 1.93 -9.44 5.47
N ARG A 18 2.53 -8.50 6.20
CA ARG A 18 3.67 -8.77 7.08
C ARG A 18 3.32 -9.77 8.17
N LYS A 19 2.19 -9.57 8.85
CA LYS A 19 1.73 -10.48 9.91
C LYS A 19 1.43 -11.88 9.38
N SER A 20 0.80 -11.97 8.21
CA SER A 20 0.49 -13.25 7.56
C SER A 20 1.76 -14.01 7.17
N ALA A 21 2.84 -13.29 6.87
CA ALA A 21 4.17 -13.87 6.65
C ALA A 21 4.96 -14.14 7.95
N ALA A 22 4.37 -13.93 9.13
CA ALA A 22 5.03 -14.05 10.44
C ALA A 22 6.30 -13.20 10.59
N LEU A 23 6.41 -12.08 9.85
CA LEU A 23 7.57 -11.22 9.88
C LEU A 23 7.46 -10.17 11.00
N THR A 24 8.56 -9.98 11.72
CA THR A 24 8.70 -8.81 12.59
C THR A 24 8.88 -7.55 11.74
N GLN A 25 8.60 -6.38 12.31
CA GLN A 25 8.84 -5.10 11.62
C GLN A 25 10.32 -4.89 11.28
N ASP A 26 11.22 -5.47 12.06
CA ASP A 26 12.66 -5.36 11.82
C ASP A 26 13.08 -6.15 10.57
N VAL A 27 12.67 -7.43 10.51
CA VAL A 27 12.96 -8.31 9.38
C VAL A 27 12.29 -7.79 8.10
N ALA A 28 11.03 -7.39 8.16
CA ALA A 28 10.33 -6.85 7.00
C ALA A 28 10.97 -5.55 6.48
N ALA A 29 11.42 -4.67 7.38
CA ALA A 29 12.09 -3.45 6.98
C ALA A 29 13.43 -3.74 6.28
N MET A 30 14.22 -4.68 6.80
CA MET A 30 15.45 -5.13 6.15
C MET A 30 15.18 -5.73 4.76
N LEU A 31 14.18 -6.61 4.63
CA LEU A 31 13.80 -7.20 3.34
C LEU A 31 13.40 -6.14 2.30
N CYS A 32 12.66 -5.11 2.74
CA CYS A 32 12.25 -4.01 1.86
C CYS A 32 13.34 -2.94 1.66
N GLY A 33 14.51 -3.07 2.29
CA GLY A 33 15.57 -2.07 2.23
C GLY A 33 15.16 -0.69 2.78
N VAL A 34 14.39 -0.67 3.87
CA VAL A 34 13.97 0.56 4.59
C VAL A 34 14.33 0.45 6.07
N THR A 35 14.29 1.57 6.80
CA THR A 35 14.46 1.50 8.26
C THR A 35 13.20 0.95 8.93
N LYS A 36 13.34 0.30 10.09
CA LYS A 36 12.21 -0.13 10.93
C LYS A 36 11.25 1.03 11.24
N LYS A 37 11.79 2.22 11.52
CA LYS A 37 10.99 3.43 11.76
C LYS A 37 10.14 3.78 10.54
N THR A 38 10.73 3.73 9.34
CA THR A 38 10.02 3.97 8.08
C THR A 38 8.86 2.99 7.89
N LEU A 39 9.10 1.69 8.10
CA LEU A 39 8.04 0.68 7.98
C LEU A 39 6.90 0.93 8.99
N ILE A 40 7.21 1.26 10.25
CA ILE A 40 6.20 1.58 11.26
C ILE A 40 5.33 2.77 10.84
N ARG A 41 5.93 3.82 10.28
CA ARG A 41 5.19 5.01 9.79
C ARG A 41 4.22 4.63 8.67
N VAL A 42 4.69 3.81 7.73
CA VAL A 42 3.87 3.28 6.62
C VAL A 42 2.70 2.47 7.15
N GLU A 43 2.92 1.53 8.09
CA GLU A 43 1.86 0.72 8.68
C GLU A 43 0.81 1.52 9.48
N LYS A 44 1.18 2.72 9.94
CA LYS A 44 0.27 3.65 10.62
C LYS A 44 -0.50 4.55 9.65
N GLY A 45 -0.17 4.54 8.36
CA GLY A 45 -0.72 5.48 7.38
C GLY A 45 -0.27 6.92 7.63
N GLU A 46 0.95 7.11 8.16
CA GLU A 46 1.58 8.42 8.24
C GLU A 46 2.06 8.89 6.87
N ASP A 47 2.29 10.20 6.73
CA ASP A 47 2.83 10.76 5.50
C ASP A 47 4.28 10.31 5.27
N VAL A 48 4.50 9.71 4.11
CA VAL A 48 5.75 9.14 3.62
C VAL A 48 5.79 9.26 2.10
N TYR A 49 6.98 9.28 1.53
CA TYR A 49 7.13 9.31 0.08
C TYR A 49 6.45 8.08 -0.56
N ILE A 50 5.68 8.30 -1.62
CA ILE A 50 5.04 7.22 -2.38
C ILE A 50 6.03 6.16 -2.88
N SER A 51 7.25 6.58 -3.25
CA SER A 51 8.34 5.67 -3.63
C SER A 51 8.73 4.70 -2.51
N THR A 52 8.61 5.12 -1.25
CA THR A 52 8.85 4.27 -0.08
C THR A 52 7.75 3.22 0.06
N VAL A 53 6.50 3.62 -0.18
CA VAL A 53 5.35 2.69 -0.16
C VAL A 53 5.51 1.64 -1.24
N PHE A 54 5.81 2.04 -2.49
CA PHE A 54 6.05 1.08 -3.58
C PHE A 54 7.21 0.12 -3.31
N LYS A 55 8.32 0.62 -2.74
CA LYS A 55 9.45 -0.24 -2.35
C LYS A 55 9.05 -1.31 -1.33
N ILE A 56 8.19 -0.96 -0.36
CA ILE A 56 7.71 -1.91 0.65
C ILE A 56 6.70 -2.89 0.06
N LEU A 57 5.82 -2.43 -0.84
CA LEU A 57 4.88 -3.29 -1.53
C LEU A 57 5.61 -4.35 -2.35
N ASP A 58 6.60 -3.94 -3.15
CA ASP A 58 7.48 -4.82 -3.92
C ASP A 58 8.23 -5.80 -3.00
N GLY A 59 8.88 -5.29 -1.95
CA GLY A 59 9.62 -6.12 -0.98
C GLY A 59 8.76 -7.13 -0.21
N LEU A 60 7.44 -6.92 -0.11
CA LEU A 60 6.49 -7.85 0.49
C LEU A 60 5.70 -8.67 -0.54
N GLY A 61 5.96 -8.50 -1.84
CA GLY A 61 5.22 -9.15 -2.92
C GLY A 61 3.73 -8.79 -2.90
N ILE A 62 3.42 -7.51 -2.85
CA ILE A 62 2.07 -6.94 -2.94
C ILE A 62 1.95 -6.18 -4.27
N ASP A 63 1.11 -6.66 -5.16
CA ASP A 63 0.80 -5.98 -6.41
C ASP A 63 -0.38 -5.00 -6.24
N ILE A 64 -0.28 -3.82 -6.85
CA ILE A 64 -1.38 -2.86 -6.95
C ILE A 64 -1.90 -2.87 -8.38
N VAL A 65 -3.21 -3.13 -8.53
CA VAL A 65 -3.92 -3.04 -9.79
C VAL A 65 -4.87 -1.86 -9.74
N SER A 66 -4.78 -0.95 -10.72
CA SER A 66 -5.70 0.16 -10.88
C SER A 66 -6.74 -0.19 -11.94
N ALA A 67 -8.02 -0.04 -11.60
CA ALA A 67 -9.11 -0.07 -12.56
C ALA A 67 -9.62 1.35 -12.74
N GLN A 68 -9.66 1.82 -13.99
CA GLN A 68 -10.28 3.10 -14.32
C GLN A 68 -11.78 2.87 -14.50
N THR A 69 -12.59 3.58 -13.74
CA THR A 69 -14.02 3.67 -14.01
C THR A 69 -14.19 4.67 -15.15
N SER A 70 -14.27 4.16 -16.38
CA SER A 70 -14.73 4.99 -17.49
C SER A 70 -16.21 5.24 -17.26
N ASP A 71 -16.54 6.34 -16.61
CA ASP A 71 -17.89 6.89 -16.66
C ASP A 71 -18.10 7.34 -18.11
N THR A 72 -18.58 6.43 -18.96
CA THR A 72 -19.05 6.77 -20.29
C THR A 72 -20.35 7.56 -20.10
N GLU A 73 -20.22 8.86 -19.79
CA GLU A 73 -21.30 9.81 -19.87
C GLU A 73 -21.75 9.86 -21.34
N THR A 74 -22.81 9.11 -21.64
CA THR A 74 -23.47 9.15 -22.94
C THR A 74 -24.28 10.44 -22.99
N ASN A 75 -23.63 11.56 -23.30
CA ASN A 75 -24.32 12.80 -23.65
C ASN A 75 -24.86 12.67 -25.09
N GLY A 76 -25.92 11.88 -25.25
CA GLY A 76 -26.70 11.82 -26.47
C GLY A 76 -27.68 13.00 -26.53
N TRP A 77 -27.26 14.10 -27.15
CA TRP A 77 -28.15 15.15 -27.63
C TRP A 77 -27.83 15.43 -29.09
N TYR A 78 -28.57 14.78 -29.99
CA TYR A 78 -28.88 15.29 -31.34
C TYR A 78 -30.38 15.50 -31.40
#